data_AF-A0A2V2EJW2-F1
#
_entry.id   AF-A0A2V2EJW2-F1
#
_cell.length_a   1.000
_cell.length_b   1.000
_cell.length_c   1.000
_cell.angle_alpha   90.00
_cell.angle_beta   90.00
_cell.angle_gamma   90.00
#
_symmetry.space_group_name_H-M   'P 1'
#
loop_
_entity.id
_entity.type
_entity.pdbx_description
1 polymer ?
#
loop_
_entity_poly.entity_id
_entity_poly.type
_entity_poly.pdbx_seq_one_letter_code
_entity_poly.pdbx_strand_id
1 'polypeptide(L)'
;MKKRVIFFTLIISLIATLSFSLAAQSLPGDANLDQKVTTTDARYVLQAAVKNRVLTGEAFTNADFDNDGNISTTDARKTLETALTCSYIEIKSMPDKTTYYVGDLFIPTGATITYTNSGVQQEVLVSASLISGFDSSTPGLKTVTVTYQGCTAKFNINVVEKTTVFKLNGIFNHNMVLQRQSTVPVYGLASDGITVTVDFNGQVKSCISSGGKWRIDLDSMEANSVGAQLTVTTSSGEKAQYNNILVGDVWLCSGQSNMYWRVQDIPNSTEKLKIQRAASNTNIRSFWANQVSATTPQNDIERQLWKISSSSGVLDQSAYAISFAQGLQETLGIPIGIATLCQGSTSITSWIEGGNYYNAMIASVMPFKFKGVLWWQGETDCLKDANFETNYPKYFTSMVNSWRSGFENPVMPFLQTQIANYAVDNDTTSFGSWVQMQHLQPRMIDENNKIYTVCNFDNFDSLSNIHPNEKKAAGTRAANLALEKVYGLDVYGAAPRFLKAEKTANGVLVTFTDVHDGLTANTSLGTKFSACGSNGVFVNVSYSIVSANQILLNTNSITNVKTIRYISNSATAPVIFGGGVPLFGFSYSFY
;
A
#
# COMPACT_ATOMS: atom_id res chain seq x y z
N MET A 1 40.64 19.48 -18.57
CA MET A 1 40.62 20.42 -19.72
C MET A 1 41.71 21.50 -19.72
N LYS A 2 42.04 22.18 -18.61
CA LYS A 2 43.06 23.27 -18.62
C LYS A 2 44.54 22.87 -18.87
N LYS A 3 44.92 21.59 -18.72
CA LYS A 3 46.31 21.11 -18.98
C LYS A 3 46.63 20.82 -20.47
N ARG A 4 45.63 20.73 -21.35
CA ARG A 4 45.83 20.37 -22.78
C ARG A 4 45.92 21.58 -23.73
N VAL A 5 45.40 22.76 -23.36
CA VAL A 5 45.57 23.99 -24.15
C VAL A 5 47.02 24.48 -24.09
N ILE A 6 47.68 24.33 -22.94
CA ILE A 6 49.13 24.59 -22.76
C ILE A 6 49.98 23.69 -23.70
N PHE A 7 49.49 22.49 -24.03
CA PHE A 7 50.20 21.49 -24.82
C PHE A 7 50.25 21.83 -26.32
N PHE A 8 49.17 22.40 -26.89
CA PHE A 8 49.16 22.86 -28.29
C PHE A 8 50.03 24.11 -28.48
N THR A 9 50.06 25.01 -27.50
CA THR A 9 50.92 26.20 -27.53
C THR A 9 52.41 25.83 -27.42
N LEU A 10 52.76 24.81 -26.61
CA LEU A 10 54.14 24.33 -26.51
C LEU A 10 54.62 23.62 -27.79
N ILE A 11 53.78 22.85 -28.46
CA ILE A 11 54.14 22.19 -29.74
C ILE A 11 54.39 23.23 -30.84
N ILE A 12 53.57 24.28 -30.92
CA ILE A 12 53.79 25.39 -31.87
C ILE A 12 55.06 26.16 -31.52
N SER A 13 55.34 26.40 -30.22
CA SER A 13 56.60 27.02 -29.79
C SER A 13 57.84 26.16 -30.07
N LEU A 14 57.73 24.83 -29.98
CA LEU A 14 58.82 23.89 -30.30
C LEU A 14 59.09 23.84 -31.82
N ILE A 15 58.03 23.84 -32.63
CA ILE A 15 58.13 23.96 -34.10
C ILE A 15 58.72 25.32 -34.49
N ALA A 16 58.33 26.41 -33.82
CA ALA A 16 58.87 27.74 -34.08
C ALA A 16 60.36 27.86 -33.71
N THR A 17 60.80 27.22 -32.62
CA THR A 17 62.23 27.19 -32.23
C THR A 17 63.08 26.33 -33.16
N LEU A 18 62.56 25.18 -33.61
CA LEU A 18 63.21 24.34 -34.64
C LEU A 18 63.22 25.01 -36.02
N SER A 19 62.27 25.88 -36.34
CA SER A 19 62.22 26.62 -37.61
C SER A 19 63.13 27.85 -37.63
N PHE A 20 63.33 28.51 -36.47
CA PHE A 20 64.20 29.69 -36.35
C PHE A 20 65.71 29.37 -36.41
N SER A 21 66.14 28.18 -35.96
CA SER A 21 67.59 27.84 -36.00
C SER A 21 68.11 27.58 -37.42
N LEU A 22 67.24 27.20 -38.37
CA LEU A 22 67.60 26.97 -39.77
C LEU A 22 67.66 28.26 -40.63
N ALA A 23 67.02 29.36 -40.22
CA ALA A 23 66.97 30.58 -41.03
C ALA A 23 68.21 31.50 -40.86
N ALA A 24 69.08 31.23 -39.88
CA ALA A 24 70.15 32.15 -39.46
C ALA A 24 71.58 31.79 -39.94
N GLN A 25 71.78 30.74 -40.76
CA GLN A 25 73.11 30.43 -41.31
C GLN A 25 73.03 30.10 -42.81
N SER A 26 72.98 31.15 -43.64
CA SER A 26 73.39 31.07 -45.04
C SER A 26 74.85 31.53 -45.17
N LEU A 27 75.80 30.60 -45.13
CA LEU A 27 77.15 30.76 -45.68
C LEU A 27 77.52 29.49 -46.46
N PRO A 28 78.25 29.60 -47.59
CA PRO A 28 78.40 28.51 -48.54
C PRO A 28 79.55 27.58 -48.15
N GLY A 29 79.27 26.29 -48.09
CA GLY A 29 80.27 25.22 -48.02
C GLY A 29 80.09 24.28 -46.82
N ASP A 30 79.88 23.00 -47.14
CA ASP A 30 79.94 21.79 -46.30
C ASP A 30 78.76 21.40 -45.37
N ALA A 31 78.29 20.18 -45.68
CA ALA A 31 77.69 19.13 -44.83
C ALA A 31 76.45 19.43 -43.95
N ASN A 32 75.41 18.60 -44.15
CA ASN A 32 74.32 18.33 -43.21
C ASN A 32 74.83 18.18 -41.76
N LEU A 33 74.58 19.18 -40.92
CA LEU A 33 74.67 19.07 -39.46
C LEU A 33 73.25 18.89 -38.91
N ASP A 34 72.86 17.63 -38.70
CA ASP A 34 71.63 17.27 -37.97
C ASP A 34 71.82 17.67 -36.49
N GLN A 35 71.07 18.66 -36.00
CA GLN A 35 71.18 19.11 -34.60
C GLN A 35 70.58 18.05 -33.68
N LYS A 36 71.32 17.67 -32.62
CA LYS A 36 70.81 16.74 -31.60
C LYS A 36 69.94 17.49 -30.59
N VAL A 37 68.77 16.94 -30.25
CA VAL A 37 67.85 17.52 -29.25
C VAL A 37 68.08 16.85 -27.89
N THR A 38 68.11 17.64 -26.81
CA THR A 38 68.46 17.14 -25.47
C THR A 38 67.49 16.08 -24.91
N THR A 39 67.99 15.20 -24.05
CA THR A 39 67.27 14.08 -23.39
C THR A 39 65.90 14.40 -22.79
N THR A 40 65.63 15.66 -22.43
CA THR A 40 64.36 16.06 -21.81
C THR A 40 63.23 16.14 -22.86
N ASP A 41 63.53 16.63 -24.06
CA ASP A 41 62.55 16.76 -25.15
C ASP A 41 62.26 15.41 -25.81
N ALA A 42 63.28 14.56 -25.94
CA ALA A 42 63.15 13.19 -26.44
C ALA A 42 62.20 12.34 -25.55
N ARG A 43 62.26 12.51 -24.21
CA ARG A 43 61.33 11.83 -23.28
C ARG A 43 59.89 12.29 -23.44
N TYR A 44 59.64 13.55 -23.80
CA TYR A 44 58.30 14.07 -24.02
C TYR A 44 57.67 13.50 -25.30
N VAL A 45 58.46 13.39 -26.38
CA VAL A 45 58.04 12.74 -27.63
C VAL A 45 57.78 11.24 -27.42
N LEU A 46 58.65 10.55 -26.68
CA LEU A 46 58.47 9.12 -26.37
C LEU A 46 57.24 8.86 -25.49
N GLN A 47 57.02 9.68 -24.45
CA GLN A 47 55.84 9.57 -23.60
C GLN A 47 54.53 9.84 -24.35
N ALA A 48 54.56 10.71 -25.37
CA ALA A 48 53.42 10.95 -26.25
C ALA A 48 53.12 9.74 -27.17
N ALA A 49 54.15 9.12 -27.76
CA ALA A 49 54.01 7.94 -28.63
C ALA A 49 53.51 6.70 -27.87
N VAL A 50 54.03 6.47 -26.66
CA VAL A 50 53.64 5.32 -25.82
C VAL A 50 52.21 5.45 -25.28
N LYS A 51 51.79 6.67 -24.91
CA LYS A 51 50.47 6.92 -24.31
C LYS A 51 49.32 6.80 -25.33
N ASN A 52 49.62 6.93 -26.63
CA ASN A 52 48.65 6.83 -27.72
C ASN A 52 48.71 5.49 -28.49
N ARG A 53 49.47 4.49 -28.03
CA ARG A 53 49.57 3.14 -28.62
C ARG A 53 49.81 3.11 -30.14
N VAL A 54 50.66 4.00 -30.65
CA VAL A 54 51.02 4.04 -32.09
C VAL A 54 52.08 3.00 -32.47
N LEU A 55 52.72 2.34 -31.49
CA LEU A 55 53.73 1.32 -31.74
C LEU A 55 53.10 -0.09 -31.80
N THR A 56 52.55 -0.45 -32.96
CA THR A 56 52.41 -1.86 -33.34
C THR A 56 53.14 -2.08 -34.65
N GLY A 57 54.28 -2.77 -34.57
CA GLY A 57 55.14 -3.06 -35.72
C GLY A 57 56.15 -1.96 -35.97
N GLU A 58 57.39 -2.19 -35.52
CA GLU A 58 58.61 -1.46 -35.92
C GLU A 58 58.69 0.04 -35.60
N ALA A 59 59.08 0.43 -34.37
CA ALA A 59 59.93 1.62 -34.17
C ALA A 59 60.43 1.76 -32.72
N PHE A 60 61.72 2.14 -32.61
CA PHE A 60 62.60 2.31 -31.45
C PHE A 60 63.32 1.07 -30.95
N THR A 61 64.59 0.94 -31.35
CA THR A 61 65.59 0.16 -30.63
C THR A 61 66.56 1.11 -29.92
N ASN A 62 67.32 0.65 -28.92
CA ASN A 62 68.34 1.48 -28.27
C ASN A 62 69.42 2.01 -29.25
N ALA A 63 69.45 1.51 -30.49
CA ALA A 63 70.36 1.99 -31.54
C ALA A 63 69.98 3.37 -32.11
N ASP A 64 68.74 3.83 -31.88
CA ASP A 64 68.24 5.12 -32.38
C ASP A 64 68.56 6.30 -31.43
N PHE A 65 69.21 6.00 -30.29
CA PHE A 65 69.69 6.97 -29.32
C PHE A 65 71.22 6.89 -29.24
N ASP A 66 71.88 8.04 -29.07
CA ASP A 66 73.29 8.01 -28.70
C ASP A 66 73.49 7.57 -27.25
N ASN A 67 74.74 7.35 -26.86
CA ASN A 67 75.10 6.88 -25.52
C ASN A 67 74.67 7.84 -24.39
N ASP A 68 74.30 9.08 -24.73
CA ASP A 68 73.78 10.09 -23.81
C ASP A 68 72.24 10.14 -23.78
N GLY A 69 71.56 9.33 -24.60
CA GLY A 69 70.10 9.23 -24.66
C GLY A 69 69.41 10.28 -25.54
N ASN A 70 70.15 10.96 -26.42
CA ASN A 70 69.61 11.95 -27.35
C ASN A 70 69.18 11.31 -28.68
N ILE A 71 68.21 11.94 -29.36
CA ILE A 71 67.71 11.55 -30.68
C ILE A 71 68.01 12.65 -31.71
N SER A 72 68.25 12.26 -32.96
CA SER A 72 68.40 13.19 -34.09
C SER A 72 67.11 13.99 -34.32
N THR A 73 67.22 15.27 -34.74
CA THR A 73 66.05 16.06 -35.19
C THR A 73 65.30 15.40 -36.34
N THR A 74 65.99 14.67 -37.21
CA THR A 74 65.40 13.92 -38.33
C THR A 74 64.54 12.74 -37.85
N ASP A 75 65.04 11.95 -36.91
CA ASP A 75 64.31 10.79 -36.37
C ASP A 75 63.14 11.21 -35.46
N ALA A 76 63.30 12.30 -34.70
CA ALA A 76 62.21 12.92 -33.95
C ALA A 76 61.12 13.47 -34.88
N ARG A 77 61.51 14.12 -35.99
CA ARG A 77 60.57 14.61 -37.03
C ARG A 77 59.85 13.44 -37.71
N LYS A 78 60.56 12.37 -38.08
CA LYS A 78 59.97 11.17 -38.68
C LYS A 78 58.95 10.49 -37.76
N THR A 79 59.22 10.48 -36.45
CA THR A 79 58.27 9.99 -35.43
C THR A 79 57.05 10.89 -35.32
N LEU A 80 57.23 12.21 -35.35
CA LEU A 80 56.13 13.18 -35.32
C LEU A 80 55.27 13.10 -36.59
N GLU A 81 55.90 12.93 -37.76
CA GLU A 81 55.25 12.73 -39.06
C GLU A 81 54.49 11.40 -39.12
N THR A 82 55.04 10.33 -38.55
CA THR A 82 54.37 9.02 -38.44
C THR A 82 53.20 9.06 -37.46
N ALA A 83 53.33 9.80 -36.35
CA ALA A 83 52.23 10.04 -35.41
C ALA A 83 51.13 10.93 -36.03
N LEU A 84 51.49 11.84 -36.94
CA LEU A 84 50.55 12.66 -37.69
C LEU A 84 49.78 11.85 -38.74
N THR A 85 50.35 10.79 -39.31
CA THR A 85 49.70 9.94 -40.32
C THR A 85 48.89 8.77 -39.75
N CYS A 86 49.06 8.43 -38.47
CA CYS A 86 48.32 7.33 -37.85
C CYS A 86 46.85 7.68 -37.56
N SER A 87 45.96 6.76 -37.90
CA SER A 87 44.54 6.86 -37.54
C SER A 87 44.28 6.28 -36.14
N TYR A 88 43.52 6.98 -35.31
CA TYR A 88 43.14 6.50 -33.97
C TYR A 88 41.75 7.00 -33.54
N ILE A 89 41.17 6.32 -32.54
CA ILE A 89 39.91 6.75 -31.92
C ILE A 89 40.07 7.01 -30.42
N GLU A 90 39.38 8.02 -29.91
CA GLU A 90 39.25 8.32 -28.47
C GLU A 90 37.79 8.37 -28.06
N ILE A 91 37.46 7.89 -26.86
CA ILE A 91 36.11 8.05 -26.30
C ILE A 91 35.91 9.53 -25.92
N LYS A 92 34.95 10.19 -26.56
CA LYS A 92 34.62 11.59 -26.32
C LYS A 92 33.51 11.74 -25.29
N SER A 93 32.45 10.94 -25.38
CA SER A 93 31.41 10.81 -24.37
C SER A 93 31.13 9.34 -24.04
N MET A 94 30.83 9.08 -22.77
CA MET A 94 30.33 7.80 -22.31
C MET A 94 28.87 7.62 -22.73
N PRO A 95 28.36 6.38 -22.85
CA PRO A 95 26.92 6.16 -22.99
C PRO A 95 26.16 6.73 -21.79
N ASP A 96 24.89 7.10 -22.01
CA ASP A 96 24.02 7.65 -20.96
C ASP A 96 23.85 6.65 -19.80
N LYS A 97 23.85 5.35 -20.11
CA LYS A 97 23.81 4.25 -19.14
C LYS A 97 25.19 3.62 -19.00
N THR A 98 25.81 3.76 -17.83
CA THR A 98 27.13 3.19 -17.48
C THR A 98 27.09 2.10 -16.41
N THR A 99 25.90 1.80 -15.86
CA THR A 99 25.65 0.69 -14.92
C THR A 99 24.54 -0.21 -15.45
N TYR A 100 24.77 -1.52 -15.44
CA TYR A 100 23.91 -2.57 -15.98
C TYR A 100 23.70 -3.68 -14.94
N TYR A 101 22.63 -4.46 -15.08
CA TYR A 101 22.42 -5.66 -14.27
C TYR A 101 22.89 -6.91 -15.02
N VAL A 102 23.16 -7.99 -14.26
CA VAL A 102 23.43 -9.31 -14.85
C VAL A 102 22.27 -9.69 -15.81
N GLY A 103 22.61 -9.99 -17.07
CA GLY A 103 21.68 -10.33 -18.15
C GLY A 103 21.18 -9.15 -19.02
N ASP A 104 21.51 -7.89 -18.71
CA ASP A 104 21.10 -6.75 -19.53
C ASP A 104 21.75 -6.77 -20.93
N LEU A 105 21.10 -6.15 -21.92
CA LEU A 105 21.68 -5.80 -23.22
C LEU A 105 22.37 -4.43 -23.17
N PHE A 106 23.46 -4.25 -23.94
CA PHE A 106 24.18 -2.97 -24.03
C PHE A 106 23.39 -1.90 -24.80
N ILE A 107 23.35 -0.67 -24.29
CA ILE A 107 22.70 0.47 -24.95
C ILE A 107 23.76 1.55 -25.23
N PRO A 108 24.13 1.79 -26.49
CA PRO A 108 25.22 2.72 -26.85
C PRO A 108 24.80 4.20 -26.88
N THR A 109 23.52 4.52 -26.67
CA THR A 109 22.99 5.89 -26.72
C THR A 109 23.81 6.85 -25.84
N GLY A 110 24.12 8.02 -26.39
CA GLY A 110 24.93 9.05 -25.73
C GLY A 110 26.46 8.88 -25.91
N ALA A 111 26.93 7.71 -26.32
CA ALA A 111 28.36 7.48 -26.54
C ALA A 111 28.84 8.05 -27.89
N THR A 112 29.91 8.84 -27.86
CA THR A 112 30.58 9.36 -29.05
C THR A 112 32.09 9.11 -28.98
N ILE A 113 32.71 8.93 -30.15
CA ILE A 113 34.16 8.85 -30.30
C ILE A 113 34.66 10.00 -31.17
N THR A 114 35.90 10.43 -30.95
CA THR A 114 36.65 11.26 -31.91
C THR A 114 37.54 10.34 -32.72
N TYR A 115 37.33 10.27 -34.04
CA TYR A 115 38.25 9.63 -34.98
C TYR A 115 39.21 10.67 -35.55
N THR A 116 40.51 10.44 -35.39
CA THR A 116 41.55 11.26 -35.99
C THR A 116 42.20 10.47 -37.12
N ASN A 117 42.29 11.04 -38.31
CA ASN A 117 43.06 10.51 -39.43
C ASN A 117 43.89 11.61 -40.04
N SER A 118 45.20 11.41 -40.14
CA SER A 118 46.11 12.38 -40.76
C SER A 118 45.98 13.79 -40.16
N GLY A 119 45.74 13.89 -38.85
CA GLY A 119 45.51 15.15 -38.12
C GLY A 119 44.09 15.74 -38.19
N VAL A 120 43.19 15.19 -39.02
CA VAL A 120 41.80 15.66 -39.13
C VAL A 120 40.91 14.91 -38.15
N GLN A 121 40.13 15.64 -37.34
CA GLN A 121 39.22 15.07 -36.34
C GLN A 121 37.77 15.08 -36.82
N GLN A 122 37.08 13.96 -36.63
CA GLN A 122 35.63 13.86 -36.77
C GLN A 122 35.01 13.21 -35.53
N GLU A 123 33.83 13.67 -35.13
CA GLU A 123 33.05 13.01 -34.10
C GLU A 123 32.11 11.98 -34.73
N VAL A 124 32.04 10.79 -34.13
CA VAL A 124 31.23 9.68 -34.62
C VAL A 124 30.34 9.19 -33.47
N LEU A 125 29.04 9.08 -33.75
CA LEU A 125 28.08 8.44 -32.84
C LEU A 125 28.37 6.94 -32.78
N VAL A 126 28.44 6.39 -31.57
CA VAL A 126 28.64 4.95 -31.39
C VAL A 126 27.31 4.23 -31.57
N SER A 127 27.25 3.32 -32.55
CA SER A 127 26.12 2.41 -32.72
C SER A 127 26.45 1.02 -32.18
N ALA A 128 25.43 0.18 -32.01
CA ALA A 128 25.61 -1.18 -31.49
C ALA A 128 26.54 -2.04 -32.37
N SER A 129 26.59 -1.79 -33.68
CA SER A 129 27.45 -2.51 -34.62
C SER A 129 28.95 -2.20 -34.46
N LEU A 130 29.29 -1.10 -33.78
CA LEU A 130 30.69 -0.71 -33.52
C LEU A 130 31.20 -1.29 -32.18
N ILE A 131 30.36 -1.99 -31.42
CA ILE A 131 30.66 -2.44 -30.07
C ILE A 131 30.91 -3.95 -30.02
N SER A 132 31.90 -4.35 -29.22
CA SER A 132 32.16 -5.73 -28.84
C SER A 132 32.66 -5.84 -27.39
N GLY A 133 32.67 -7.05 -26.83
CA GLY A 133 33.27 -7.34 -25.53
C GLY A 133 32.41 -7.01 -24.30
N PHE A 134 31.22 -6.43 -24.47
CA PHE A 134 30.26 -6.31 -23.37
C PHE A 134 29.71 -7.69 -22.98
N ASP A 135 29.99 -8.10 -21.74
CA ASP A 135 29.51 -9.34 -21.14
C ASP A 135 28.73 -9.01 -19.86
N SER A 136 27.42 -9.23 -19.88
CA SER A 136 26.55 -9.04 -18.71
C SER A 136 26.25 -10.34 -17.96
N SER A 137 26.92 -11.47 -18.25
CA SER A 137 26.63 -12.75 -17.59
C SER A 137 27.05 -12.81 -16.12
N THR A 138 27.96 -11.93 -15.68
CA THR A 138 28.52 -11.90 -14.32
C THR A 138 28.72 -10.46 -13.84
N PRO A 139 28.66 -10.18 -12.53
CA PRO A 139 28.91 -8.84 -11.99
C PRO A 139 30.39 -8.41 -12.11
N GLY A 140 30.63 -7.12 -11.95
CA GLY A 140 31.94 -6.50 -11.97
C GLY A 140 32.12 -5.50 -13.11
N LEU A 141 33.33 -4.96 -13.19
CA LEU A 141 33.70 -4.01 -14.24
C LEU A 141 33.91 -4.75 -15.57
N LYS A 142 33.19 -4.35 -16.61
CA LYS A 142 33.22 -4.95 -17.95
C LYS A 142 33.85 -4.00 -18.94
N THR A 143 34.75 -4.51 -19.76
CA THR A 143 35.44 -3.73 -20.79
C THR A 143 34.69 -3.81 -22.11
N VAL A 144 34.20 -2.67 -22.57
CA VAL A 144 33.54 -2.52 -23.87
C VAL A 144 34.56 -1.97 -24.87
N THR A 145 34.65 -2.61 -26.03
CA THR A 145 35.55 -2.21 -27.12
C THR A 145 34.74 -1.59 -28.25
N VAL A 146 35.05 -0.35 -28.60
CA VAL A 146 34.57 0.33 -29.81
C VAL A 146 35.55 0.07 -30.93
N THR A 147 35.09 -0.33 -32.10
CA THR A 147 35.90 -0.50 -33.32
C THR A 147 35.34 0.38 -34.43
N TYR A 148 36.18 1.24 -35.00
CA TYR A 148 35.79 2.10 -36.11
C TYR A 148 36.99 2.31 -37.05
N GLN A 149 36.80 2.03 -38.34
CA GLN A 149 37.84 2.14 -39.39
C GLN A 149 39.16 1.43 -39.03
N GLY A 150 39.08 0.26 -38.40
CA GLY A 150 40.24 -0.53 -37.97
C GLY A 150 40.89 -0.09 -36.65
N CYS A 151 40.52 1.08 -36.12
CA CYS A 151 40.99 1.58 -34.83
C CYS A 151 40.10 1.11 -33.67
N THR A 152 40.69 0.91 -32.48
CA THR A 152 39.92 0.51 -31.29
C THR A 152 40.12 1.45 -30.10
N ALA A 153 39.06 1.63 -29.32
CA ALA A 153 39.08 2.30 -28.02
C ALA A 153 38.28 1.47 -27.02
N LYS A 154 38.65 1.59 -25.74
CA LYS A 154 38.03 0.82 -24.66
C LYS A 154 37.51 1.74 -23.58
N PHE A 155 36.35 1.42 -23.04
CA PHE A 155 35.83 2.01 -21.82
C PHE A 155 35.25 0.91 -20.93
N ASN A 156 35.08 1.24 -19.65
CA ASN A 156 34.55 0.31 -18.67
C ASN A 156 33.11 0.66 -18.31
N ILE A 157 32.32 -0.38 -18.12
CA ILE A 157 30.92 -0.33 -17.71
C ILE A 157 30.75 -1.22 -16.49
N ASN A 158 29.97 -0.80 -15.51
CA ASN A 158 29.77 -1.58 -14.30
C ASN A 158 28.56 -2.51 -14.48
N VAL A 159 28.74 -3.82 -14.32
CA VAL A 159 27.64 -4.79 -14.20
C VAL A 159 27.46 -5.13 -12.73
N VAL A 160 26.27 -4.94 -12.19
CA VAL A 160 25.96 -5.27 -10.80
C VAL A 160 25.05 -6.49 -10.73
N GLU A 161 25.14 -7.22 -9.62
CA GLU A 161 24.16 -8.26 -9.32
C GLU A 161 22.75 -7.67 -9.36
N LYS A 162 21.81 -8.43 -9.90
CA LYS A 162 20.40 -8.08 -9.77
C LYS A 162 20.04 -8.35 -8.32
N THR A 163 19.84 -7.31 -7.51
CA THR A 163 19.30 -7.48 -6.16
C THR A 163 17.92 -8.12 -6.33
N THR A 164 17.82 -9.43 -6.12
CA THR A 164 16.54 -10.12 -6.19
C THR A 164 15.68 -9.57 -5.08
N VAL A 165 14.65 -8.82 -5.48
CA VAL A 165 13.56 -8.49 -4.57
C VAL A 165 12.77 -9.78 -4.47
N PHE A 166 12.80 -10.47 -3.35
CA PHE A 166 11.82 -11.49 -3.00
C PHE A 166 11.25 -11.16 -1.62
N LYS A 167 9.94 -10.96 -1.56
CA LYS A 167 9.25 -10.61 -0.32
C LYS A 167 7.80 -11.05 -0.38
N LEU A 168 7.33 -11.80 0.63
CA LEU A 168 5.90 -11.97 0.86
C LEU A 168 5.31 -10.67 1.43
N ASN A 169 4.08 -10.37 1.03
CA ASN A 169 3.33 -9.25 1.56
C ASN A 169 3.38 -9.22 3.10
N GLY A 170 3.47 -8.03 3.69
CA GLY A 170 3.61 -7.86 5.14
C GLY A 170 2.49 -8.44 6.00
N ILE A 171 1.32 -8.74 5.42
CA ILE A 171 0.25 -9.44 6.12
C ILE A 171 0.61 -10.89 6.48
N PHE A 172 1.53 -11.53 5.73
CA PHE A 172 1.94 -12.90 6.03
C PHE A 172 3.01 -12.93 7.13
N ASN A 173 2.73 -13.64 8.22
CA ASN A 173 3.66 -13.81 9.32
C ASN A 173 3.35 -15.06 10.16
N HIS A 174 4.19 -15.33 11.16
CA HIS A 174 3.92 -16.32 12.20
C HIS A 174 2.57 -16.07 12.88
N ASN A 175 1.94 -17.13 13.39
CA ASN A 175 0.70 -17.09 14.18
C ASN A 175 -0.53 -16.56 13.43
N MET A 176 -0.50 -16.37 12.11
CA MET A 176 -1.66 -15.85 11.38
C MET A 176 -2.80 -16.87 11.24
N VAL A 177 -3.95 -16.39 10.77
CA VAL A 177 -5.07 -17.23 10.32
C VAL A 177 -5.25 -17.01 8.82
N LEU A 178 -5.36 -18.08 8.05
CA LEU A 178 -5.75 -18.05 6.64
C LEU A 178 -7.24 -18.35 6.50
N GLN A 179 -7.91 -17.67 5.56
CA GLN A 179 -9.35 -17.80 5.34
C GLN A 179 -9.71 -19.20 4.83
N ARG A 180 -10.60 -19.89 5.55
CA ARG A 180 -11.20 -21.17 5.16
C ARG A 180 -12.26 -20.99 4.07
N GLN A 181 -12.67 -22.08 3.44
CA GLN A 181 -13.84 -22.13 2.53
C GLN A 181 -13.78 -21.11 1.38
N SER A 182 -12.57 -20.72 0.99
CA SER A 182 -12.24 -19.89 -0.17
C SER A 182 -10.86 -20.30 -0.68
N THR A 183 -10.51 -19.94 -1.92
CA THR A 183 -9.10 -20.04 -2.35
C THR A 183 -8.23 -19.14 -1.48
N VAL A 184 -6.98 -19.51 -1.25
CA VAL A 184 -6.07 -18.73 -0.39
C VAL A 184 -4.92 -18.18 -1.24
N PRO A 185 -4.97 -16.90 -1.64
CA PRO A 185 -3.88 -16.26 -2.37
C PRO A 185 -2.70 -16.03 -1.43
N VAL A 186 -1.54 -16.58 -1.79
CA VAL A 186 -0.24 -16.29 -1.22
C VAL A 186 0.54 -15.49 -2.25
N TYR A 187 1.01 -14.30 -1.88
CA TYR A 187 1.50 -13.33 -2.86
C TYR A 187 2.58 -12.41 -2.28
N GLY A 188 3.26 -11.71 -3.19
CA GLY A 188 4.32 -10.79 -2.82
C GLY A 188 5.00 -10.15 -4.01
N LEU A 189 6.19 -9.61 -3.74
CA LEU A 189 7.07 -9.00 -4.73
C LEU A 189 8.19 -9.98 -5.08
N ALA A 190 8.48 -10.09 -6.37
CA ALA A 190 9.58 -10.88 -6.90
C ALA A 190 10.14 -10.18 -8.15
N SER A 191 11.46 -10.18 -8.36
CA SER A 191 12.01 -9.87 -9.68
C SER A 191 11.42 -10.81 -10.73
N ASP A 192 11.21 -10.33 -11.96
CA ASP A 192 10.58 -11.14 -13.03
C ASP A 192 11.39 -12.38 -13.41
N GLY A 193 10.68 -13.46 -13.77
CA GLY A 193 11.26 -14.73 -14.21
C GLY A 193 11.68 -15.66 -13.09
N ILE A 194 11.45 -15.30 -11.82
CA ILE A 194 11.74 -16.14 -10.65
C ILE A 194 10.60 -17.12 -10.46
N THR A 195 10.91 -18.42 -10.39
CA THR A 195 9.93 -19.42 -9.99
C THR A 195 9.77 -19.37 -8.47
N VAL A 196 8.56 -19.09 -7.99
CA VAL A 196 8.19 -19.12 -6.58
C VAL A 196 7.39 -20.38 -6.32
N THR A 197 7.67 -21.08 -5.22
CA THR A 197 6.96 -22.29 -4.79
C THR A 197 6.46 -22.10 -3.37
N VAL A 198 5.19 -22.41 -3.13
CA VAL A 198 4.53 -22.38 -1.83
C VAL A 198 4.21 -23.81 -1.40
N ASP A 199 4.61 -24.17 -0.18
CA ASP A 199 4.25 -25.40 0.51
C ASP A 199 3.47 -25.05 1.79
N PHE A 200 2.22 -25.51 1.86
CA PHE A 200 1.37 -25.36 3.04
C PHE A 200 0.30 -26.45 3.11
N ASN A 201 0.19 -27.09 4.27
CA ASN A 201 -0.92 -27.99 4.61
C ASN A 201 -1.19 -29.07 3.55
N GLY A 202 -0.12 -29.70 3.04
CA GLY A 202 -0.19 -30.75 2.01
C GLY A 202 -0.31 -30.25 0.57
N GLN A 203 -0.35 -28.94 0.35
CA GLN A 203 -0.38 -28.33 -0.98
C GLN A 203 1.00 -27.80 -1.35
N VAL A 204 1.51 -28.19 -2.51
CA VAL A 204 2.73 -27.62 -3.11
C VAL A 204 2.37 -27.06 -4.48
N LYS A 205 2.49 -25.74 -4.65
CA LYS A 205 2.14 -25.03 -5.88
C LYS A 205 3.22 -24.02 -6.26
N SER A 206 3.40 -23.75 -7.55
CA SER A 206 4.43 -22.84 -8.05
C SER A 206 3.90 -21.89 -9.13
N CYS A 207 4.51 -20.71 -9.25
CA CYS A 207 4.29 -19.74 -10.32
C CYS A 207 5.61 -19.10 -10.75
N ILE A 208 5.62 -18.45 -11.93
CA ILE A 208 6.73 -17.59 -12.35
C ILE A 208 6.33 -16.14 -12.11
N SER A 209 7.18 -15.37 -11.45
CA SER A 209 6.95 -13.94 -11.20
C SER A 209 6.96 -13.12 -12.49
N SER A 210 6.13 -12.07 -12.53
CA SER A 210 6.00 -11.16 -13.67
C SER A 210 5.51 -9.78 -13.19
N GLY A 211 6.02 -8.71 -13.80
CA GLY A 211 5.65 -7.33 -13.44
C GLY A 211 6.05 -6.94 -12.02
N GLY A 212 7.13 -7.51 -11.49
CA GLY A 212 7.64 -7.29 -10.13
C GLY A 212 6.84 -8.00 -9.04
N LYS A 213 5.89 -8.86 -9.40
CA LYS A 213 4.92 -9.50 -8.48
C LYS A 213 4.82 -11.00 -8.73
N TRP A 214 4.25 -11.69 -7.76
CA TRP A 214 3.87 -13.09 -7.88
C TRP A 214 2.66 -13.40 -6.99
N ARG A 215 1.90 -14.43 -7.38
CA ARG A 215 0.73 -14.93 -6.65
C ARG A 215 0.53 -16.41 -6.94
N ILE A 216 0.23 -17.17 -5.88
CA ILE A 216 -0.16 -18.58 -5.93
C ILE A 216 -1.45 -18.73 -5.13
N ASP A 217 -2.47 -19.32 -5.74
CA ASP A 217 -3.73 -19.60 -5.06
C ASP A 217 -3.76 -21.04 -4.56
N LEU A 218 -3.68 -21.21 -3.25
CA LEU A 218 -3.93 -22.49 -2.60
C LEU A 218 -5.42 -22.82 -2.68
N ASP A 219 -5.72 -24.11 -2.75
CA ASP A 219 -7.08 -24.63 -2.74
C ASP A 219 -7.76 -24.36 -1.41
N SER A 220 -9.09 -24.39 -1.45
CA SER A 220 -9.91 -24.19 -0.28
C SER A 220 -9.62 -25.21 0.80
N MET A 221 -9.61 -24.75 2.05
CA MET A 221 -9.34 -25.56 3.24
C MET A 221 -10.46 -25.38 4.27
N GLU A 222 -10.70 -26.42 5.06
CA GLU A 222 -11.58 -26.35 6.23
C GLU A 222 -10.87 -25.74 7.44
N ALA A 223 -11.64 -25.36 8.46
CA ALA A 223 -11.09 -24.82 9.68
C ALA A 223 -10.13 -25.83 10.35
N ASN A 224 -8.98 -25.34 10.82
CA ASN A 224 -7.98 -26.14 11.52
C ASN A 224 -7.26 -25.31 12.59
N SER A 225 -7.39 -25.76 13.84
CA SER A 225 -6.74 -25.16 15.02
C SER A 225 -5.33 -25.70 15.29
N VAL A 226 -4.85 -26.69 14.52
CA VAL A 226 -3.48 -27.21 14.61
C VAL A 226 -2.58 -26.36 13.72
N GLY A 227 -1.62 -25.66 14.34
CA GLY A 227 -0.69 -24.79 13.64
C GLY A 227 0.18 -25.54 12.62
N ALA A 228 0.18 -25.07 11.38
CA ALA A 228 1.03 -25.56 10.31
C ALA A 228 2.14 -24.55 9.94
N GLN A 229 3.14 -25.02 9.20
CA GLN A 229 4.20 -24.17 8.64
C GLN A 229 3.89 -23.87 7.17
N LEU A 230 3.95 -22.59 6.80
CA LEU A 230 3.97 -22.12 5.41
C LEU A 230 5.43 -21.91 5.02
N THR A 231 5.88 -22.59 3.97
CA THR A 231 7.21 -22.40 3.40
C THR A 231 7.06 -21.84 1.99
N VAL A 232 7.82 -20.79 1.68
CA VAL A 232 7.93 -20.24 0.33
C VAL A 232 9.39 -20.22 -0.08
N THR A 233 9.69 -20.80 -1.25
CA THR A 233 11.04 -20.90 -1.81
C THR A 233 11.07 -20.35 -3.22
N THR A 234 12.22 -19.84 -3.65
CA THR A 234 12.44 -19.34 -5.01
C THR A 234 13.48 -20.19 -5.75
N SER A 235 13.46 -20.16 -7.09
CA SER A 235 14.51 -20.75 -7.93
C SER A 235 15.89 -20.07 -7.77
N SER A 236 15.93 -18.85 -7.23
CA SER A 236 17.15 -18.11 -6.89
C SER A 236 17.69 -18.42 -5.48
N GLY A 237 17.01 -19.26 -4.70
CA GLY A 237 17.49 -19.78 -3.43
C GLY A 237 17.00 -19.03 -2.17
N GLU A 238 16.20 -17.96 -2.32
CA GLU A 238 15.54 -17.32 -1.18
C GLU A 238 14.46 -18.22 -0.56
N LYS A 239 14.27 -18.07 0.75
CA LYS A 239 13.30 -18.83 1.54
C LYS A 239 12.62 -17.96 2.58
N ALA A 240 11.31 -18.08 2.70
CA ALA A 240 10.52 -17.54 3.81
C ALA A 240 9.78 -18.69 4.51
N GLN A 241 9.73 -18.69 5.83
CA GLN A 241 9.02 -19.68 6.62
C GLN A 241 8.23 -19.03 7.75
N TYR A 242 6.95 -19.35 7.83
CA TYR A 242 6.05 -18.85 8.87
C TYR A 242 5.38 -20.02 9.57
N ASN A 243 5.44 -20.01 10.91
CA ASN A 243 5.01 -21.10 11.78
C ASN A 243 3.69 -20.78 12.47
N ASN A 244 3.01 -21.83 12.94
CA ASN A 244 1.78 -21.74 13.74
C ASN A 244 0.64 -21.03 13.00
N ILE A 245 0.48 -21.35 11.72
CA ILE A 245 -0.60 -20.80 10.90
C ILE A 245 -1.83 -21.67 11.08
N LEU A 246 -2.94 -21.02 11.42
CA LEU A 246 -4.25 -21.66 11.53
C LEU A 246 -5.06 -21.43 10.25
N VAL A 247 -6.10 -22.23 10.05
CA VAL A 247 -7.11 -22.01 9.01
C VAL A 247 -8.45 -21.75 9.69
N GLY A 248 -9.13 -20.67 9.34
CA GLY A 248 -10.32 -20.19 10.05
C GLY A 248 -11.01 -19.04 9.32
N ASP A 249 -11.85 -18.27 10.01
CA ASP A 249 -12.46 -17.07 9.43
C ASP A 249 -11.65 -15.83 9.78
N VAL A 250 -11.33 -15.00 8.78
CA VAL A 250 -10.55 -13.76 8.95
C VAL A 250 -11.40 -12.56 8.60
N TRP A 251 -11.51 -11.61 9.52
CA TRP A 251 -12.30 -10.39 9.34
C TRP A 251 -11.40 -9.17 9.18
N LEU A 252 -11.71 -8.32 8.21
CA LEU A 252 -11.09 -7.01 8.06
C LEU A 252 -11.82 -6.01 8.97
N CYS A 253 -11.11 -5.46 9.95
CA CYS A 253 -11.63 -4.49 10.91
C CYS A 253 -11.09 -3.10 10.57
N SER A 254 -11.93 -2.20 10.08
CA SER A 254 -11.50 -0.91 9.52
C SER A 254 -12.42 0.24 9.93
N GLY A 255 -12.02 1.47 9.61
CA GLY A 255 -12.71 2.69 10.01
C GLY A 255 -11.80 3.64 10.79
N GLN A 256 -12.36 4.33 11.78
CA GLN A 256 -11.67 5.41 12.50
C GLN A 256 -11.35 5.10 13.95
N SER A 257 -11.25 6.13 14.80
CA SER A 257 -10.75 6.06 16.18
C SER A 257 -11.55 5.10 17.06
N ASN A 258 -12.85 4.92 16.82
CA ASN A 258 -13.66 3.96 17.56
C ASN A 258 -13.37 2.49 17.21
N MET A 259 -12.89 2.21 15.99
CA MET A 259 -12.29 0.93 15.61
C MET A 259 -10.87 0.80 16.19
N TYR A 260 -10.09 1.89 16.20
CA TYR A 260 -8.72 1.91 16.73
C TYR A 260 -8.65 1.73 18.26
N TRP A 261 -9.64 2.20 19.00
CA TRP A 261 -9.55 2.34 20.45
C TRP A 261 -9.10 1.05 21.14
N ARG A 262 -7.94 1.10 21.78
CA ARG A 262 -7.30 -0.11 22.32
C ARG A 262 -7.95 -0.48 23.65
N VAL A 263 -7.89 -1.77 24.00
CA VAL A 263 -8.34 -2.27 25.31
C VAL A 263 -7.66 -1.51 26.45
N GLN A 264 -6.38 -1.18 26.31
CA GLN A 264 -5.65 -0.46 27.34
C GLN A 264 -6.06 0.98 27.53
N ASP A 265 -6.60 1.62 26.49
CA ASP A 265 -7.01 3.02 26.47
C ASP A 265 -8.44 3.22 26.97
N ILE A 266 -9.17 2.14 27.32
CA ILE A 266 -10.48 2.25 27.96
C ILE A 266 -10.29 2.76 29.40
N PRO A 267 -10.81 3.95 29.75
CA PRO A 267 -10.73 4.50 31.11
C PRO A 267 -11.42 3.62 32.15
N ASN A 268 -12.51 2.94 31.78
CA ASN A 268 -13.26 2.05 32.64
C ASN A 268 -12.51 0.72 32.87
N SER A 269 -11.93 0.54 34.06
CA SER A 269 -11.16 -0.65 34.44
C SER A 269 -11.98 -1.93 34.45
N THR A 270 -13.26 -1.87 34.84
CA THR A 270 -14.16 -3.04 34.84
C THR A 270 -14.38 -3.53 33.42
N GLU A 271 -14.62 -2.64 32.48
CA GLU A 271 -14.82 -2.98 31.07
C GLU A 271 -13.55 -3.57 30.45
N LYS A 272 -12.38 -2.97 30.73
CA LYS A 272 -11.08 -3.50 30.34
C LYS A 272 -10.88 -4.95 30.83
N LEU A 273 -11.18 -5.22 32.11
CA LEU A 273 -11.08 -6.56 32.69
C LEU A 273 -12.04 -7.57 32.05
N LYS A 274 -13.26 -7.16 31.69
CA LYS A 274 -14.21 -8.04 30.99
C LYS A 274 -13.67 -8.51 29.63
N ILE A 275 -12.97 -7.65 28.90
CA ILE A 275 -12.37 -7.99 27.60
C ILE A 275 -11.14 -8.88 27.81
N GLN A 276 -10.27 -8.54 28.77
CA GLN A 276 -9.04 -9.32 29.06
C GLN A 276 -9.34 -10.76 29.49
N ARG A 277 -10.35 -10.97 30.36
CA ARG A 277 -10.68 -12.31 30.85
C ARG A 277 -11.17 -13.24 29.73
N ALA A 278 -11.88 -12.69 28.75
CA ALA A 278 -12.36 -13.44 27.58
C ALA A 278 -11.26 -13.64 26.51
N ALA A 279 -10.09 -13.02 26.66
CA ALA A 279 -9.02 -13.04 25.66
C ALA A 279 -8.03 -14.20 25.80
N SER A 280 -8.10 -15.04 26.84
CA SER A 280 -7.23 -16.22 27.00
C SER A 280 -7.60 -17.34 26.03
N ASN A 281 -7.44 -17.08 24.72
CA ASN A 281 -7.93 -17.94 23.67
C ASN A 281 -6.95 -18.01 22.49
N THR A 282 -6.25 -19.13 22.41
CA THR A 282 -5.27 -19.40 21.35
C THR A 282 -5.92 -19.79 20.02
N ASN A 283 -7.22 -19.59 19.80
CA ASN A 283 -7.83 -19.63 18.48
C ASN A 283 -8.15 -18.24 17.92
N ILE A 284 -7.93 -17.17 18.70
CA ILE A 284 -8.09 -15.79 18.23
C ILE A 284 -6.72 -15.20 17.89
N ARG A 285 -6.60 -14.60 16.71
CA ARG A 285 -5.37 -13.94 16.24
C ARG A 285 -5.67 -12.55 15.73
N SER A 286 -4.74 -11.63 15.98
CA SER A 286 -4.89 -10.26 15.52
C SER A 286 -3.67 -9.77 14.76
N PHE A 287 -3.92 -9.15 13.62
CA PHE A 287 -2.97 -8.34 12.88
C PHE A 287 -3.32 -6.88 13.08
N TRP A 288 -2.31 -6.05 13.35
CA TRP A 288 -2.48 -4.61 13.53
C TRP A 288 -1.61 -3.89 12.53
N ALA A 289 -2.22 -3.20 11.57
CA ALA A 289 -1.49 -2.42 10.59
C ALA A 289 -0.97 -1.11 11.19
N ASN A 290 0.19 -0.66 10.70
CA ASN A 290 0.64 0.70 10.97
C ASN A 290 -0.27 1.72 10.30
N GLN A 291 -0.43 2.85 10.98
CA GLN A 291 -1.24 3.98 10.56
C GLN A 291 -0.46 4.83 9.56
N VAL A 292 -0.60 4.52 8.28
CA VAL A 292 0.15 5.15 7.19
C VAL A 292 -0.78 5.60 6.07
N SER A 293 -0.36 6.61 5.32
CA SER A 293 -1.11 7.16 4.17
C SER A 293 -0.22 7.25 2.95
N ALA A 294 -0.80 7.12 1.75
CA ALA A 294 -0.08 7.18 0.49
C ALA A 294 -0.95 7.82 -0.59
N THR A 295 -0.31 8.56 -1.51
CA THR A 295 -1.03 9.18 -2.64
C THR A 295 -1.32 8.21 -3.78
N THR A 296 -0.67 7.04 -3.80
CA THR A 296 -0.88 5.98 -4.79
C THR A 296 -1.05 4.62 -4.10
N PRO A 297 -1.82 3.68 -4.71
CA PRO A 297 -1.97 2.33 -4.16
C PRO A 297 -0.62 1.65 -3.93
N GLN A 298 -0.44 1.14 -2.71
CA GLN A 298 0.73 0.35 -2.33
C GLN A 298 0.45 -1.13 -2.58
N ASN A 299 1.49 -1.90 -2.90
CA ASN A 299 1.40 -3.35 -3.16
C ASN A 299 1.89 -4.20 -1.98
N ASP A 300 2.30 -3.54 -0.90
CA ASP A 300 2.85 -4.17 0.28
C ASP A 300 2.53 -3.32 1.51
N ILE A 301 2.28 -4.01 2.61
CA ILE A 301 2.07 -3.40 3.92
C ILE A 301 3.31 -3.64 4.77
N GLU A 302 3.55 -2.77 5.75
CA GLU A 302 4.63 -3.03 6.70
C GLU A 302 4.36 -4.33 7.46
N ARG A 303 5.39 -5.19 7.52
CA ARG A 303 5.27 -6.50 8.15
C ARG A 303 5.12 -6.34 9.65
N GLN A 304 3.99 -6.80 10.17
CA GLN A 304 3.70 -6.83 11.60
C GLN A 304 3.50 -8.28 12.06
N LEU A 305 3.78 -8.57 13.33
CA LEU A 305 3.53 -9.90 13.90
C LEU A 305 2.04 -10.07 14.15
N TRP A 306 1.49 -11.23 13.78
CA TRP A 306 0.17 -11.62 14.29
C TRP A 306 0.30 -12.01 15.75
N LYS A 307 -0.58 -11.45 16.58
CA LYS A 307 -0.60 -11.71 18.02
C LYS A 307 -1.60 -12.80 18.34
N ILE A 308 -1.18 -13.70 19.22
CA ILE A 308 -2.04 -14.68 19.86
C ILE A 308 -2.83 -13.96 20.96
N SER A 309 -4.15 -14.05 20.90
CA SER A 309 -4.98 -13.46 21.95
C SER A 309 -4.66 -14.10 23.31
N SER A 310 -4.39 -13.24 24.28
CA SER A 310 -4.14 -13.61 25.68
C SER A 310 -4.55 -12.44 26.57
N SER A 311 -4.71 -12.69 27.87
CA SER A 311 -5.10 -11.66 28.84
C SER A 311 -4.17 -10.44 28.87
N SER A 312 -2.88 -10.62 28.61
CA SER A 312 -1.89 -9.54 28.45
C SER A 312 -1.75 -9.07 27.01
N GLY A 313 -1.76 -9.98 26.03
CA GLY A 313 -1.55 -9.67 24.61
C GLY A 313 -2.70 -8.92 23.93
N VAL A 314 -3.87 -8.82 24.56
CA VAL A 314 -5.02 -8.08 24.03
C VAL A 314 -4.97 -6.57 24.33
N LEU A 315 -4.09 -6.13 25.24
CA LEU A 315 -4.11 -4.76 25.76
C LEU A 315 -3.92 -3.70 24.68
N ASP A 316 -3.05 -3.95 23.70
CA ASP A 316 -2.78 -3.04 22.61
C ASP A 316 -3.61 -3.32 21.34
N GLN A 317 -4.62 -4.18 21.45
CA GLN A 317 -5.56 -4.52 20.37
C GLN A 317 -6.85 -3.71 20.49
N SER A 318 -7.61 -3.66 19.40
CA SER A 318 -8.89 -2.96 19.30
C SER A 318 -9.88 -3.64 20.22
N ALA A 319 -10.44 -2.87 21.15
CA ALA A 319 -11.42 -3.37 22.09
C ALA A 319 -12.69 -3.86 21.40
N TYR A 320 -13.09 -3.19 20.32
CA TYR A 320 -14.26 -3.56 19.54
C TYR A 320 -14.00 -4.84 18.72
N ALA A 321 -12.92 -4.85 17.94
CA ALA A 321 -12.62 -5.97 17.05
C ALA A 321 -12.33 -7.27 17.84
N ILE A 322 -11.65 -7.19 18.99
CA ILE A 322 -11.41 -8.39 19.79
C ILE A 322 -12.69 -8.91 20.44
N SER A 323 -13.58 -8.03 20.90
CA SER A 323 -14.85 -8.44 21.51
C SER A 323 -15.76 -9.10 20.46
N PHE A 324 -15.72 -8.61 19.22
CA PHE A 324 -16.34 -9.25 18.07
C PHE A 324 -15.75 -10.65 17.81
N ALA A 325 -14.43 -10.77 17.76
CA ALA A 325 -13.77 -12.06 17.55
C ALA A 325 -14.07 -13.07 18.67
N GLN A 326 -14.17 -12.61 19.92
CA GLN A 326 -14.55 -13.43 21.07
C GLN A 326 -15.95 -14.02 20.90
N GLY A 327 -16.95 -13.21 20.56
CA GLY A 327 -18.32 -13.69 20.36
C GLY A 327 -18.45 -14.68 19.20
N LEU A 328 -17.74 -14.43 18.09
CA LEU A 328 -17.68 -15.38 16.98
C LEU A 328 -17.02 -16.69 17.38
N GLN A 329 -15.85 -16.63 18.03
CA GLN A 329 -15.10 -17.82 18.40
C GLN A 329 -15.85 -18.67 19.43
N GLU A 330 -16.49 -18.04 20.41
CA GLU A 330 -17.27 -18.72 21.45
C GLU A 330 -18.41 -19.55 20.84
N THR A 331 -19.07 -19.01 19.80
CA THR A 331 -20.20 -19.68 19.14
C THR A 331 -19.75 -20.70 18.09
N LEU A 332 -18.75 -20.37 17.27
CA LEU A 332 -18.35 -21.18 16.11
C LEU A 332 -17.31 -22.25 16.44
N GLY A 333 -16.52 -22.08 17.50
CA GLY A 333 -15.47 -23.02 17.91
C GLY A 333 -14.26 -23.12 16.96
N ILE A 334 -14.19 -22.30 15.91
CA ILE A 334 -13.11 -22.29 14.91
C ILE A 334 -12.08 -21.18 15.18
N PRO A 335 -10.89 -21.21 14.55
CA PRO A 335 -9.98 -20.07 14.57
C PRO A 335 -10.60 -18.80 13.96
N ILE A 336 -10.40 -17.67 14.64
CA ILE A 336 -10.85 -16.35 14.18
C ILE A 336 -9.63 -15.41 14.08
N GLY A 337 -9.41 -14.87 12.90
CA GLY A 337 -8.44 -13.81 12.65
C GLY A 337 -9.14 -12.45 12.56
N ILE A 338 -8.54 -11.40 13.12
CA ILE A 338 -8.93 -10.01 12.87
C ILE A 338 -7.74 -9.23 12.32
N ALA A 339 -7.90 -8.59 11.16
CA ALA A 339 -6.91 -7.67 10.60
C ALA A 339 -7.40 -6.24 10.81
N THR A 340 -6.79 -5.53 11.76
CA THR A 340 -7.18 -4.16 12.11
C THR A 340 -6.39 -3.15 11.28
N LEU A 341 -7.06 -2.54 10.32
CA LEU A 341 -6.55 -1.52 9.40
C LEU A 341 -7.41 -0.26 9.54
N CYS A 342 -7.09 0.60 10.51
CA CYS A 342 -7.93 1.75 10.85
C CYS A 342 -7.10 3.01 11.16
N GLN A 343 -7.71 4.18 11.00
CA GLN A 343 -7.07 5.47 11.27
C GLN A 343 -8.03 6.46 11.92
N GLY A 344 -7.64 6.98 13.09
CA GLY A 344 -8.38 8.03 13.80
C GLY A 344 -8.63 9.28 12.96
N SER A 345 -9.78 9.91 13.19
CA SER A 345 -10.14 11.23 12.62
C SER A 345 -10.20 11.29 11.09
N THR A 346 -10.53 10.17 10.44
CA THR A 346 -10.70 10.10 8.97
C THR A 346 -12.16 10.18 8.57
N SER A 347 -12.42 10.84 7.44
CA SER A 347 -13.71 10.79 6.71
C SER A 347 -13.75 9.56 5.80
N ILE A 348 -14.94 9.18 5.32
CA ILE A 348 -15.08 8.03 4.43
C ILE A 348 -14.31 8.18 3.10
N THR A 349 -14.11 9.41 2.62
CA THR A 349 -13.36 9.72 1.40
C THR A 349 -11.89 9.30 1.45
N SER A 350 -11.33 9.11 2.65
CA SER A 350 -9.98 8.55 2.80
C SER A 350 -9.88 7.05 2.48
N TRP A 351 -11.03 6.36 2.41
CA TRP A 351 -11.15 4.91 2.36
C TRP A 351 -11.76 4.36 1.07
N ILE A 352 -12.26 5.25 0.20
CA ILE A 352 -12.63 4.92 -1.18
C ILE A 352 -11.38 4.80 -2.06
N GLU A 353 -11.52 4.21 -3.25
CA GLU A 353 -10.45 4.18 -4.25
C GLU A 353 -9.89 5.59 -4.54
N GLY A 354 -8.56 5.73 -4.54
CA GLY A 354 -7.87 7.01 -4.62
C GLY A 354 -7.69 7.73 -3.27
N GLY A 355 -8.41 7.31 -2.23
CA GLY A 355 -8.24 7.77 -0.86
C GLY A 355 -6.87 7.39 -0.29
N ASN A 356 -6.30 8.26 0.53
CA ASN A 356 -4.93 8.11 1.02
C ASN A 356 -4.71 6.88 1.94
N TYR A 357 -5.70 6.54 2.76
CA TYR A 357 -5.65 5.37 3.64
C TYR A 357 -6.11 4.09 2.92
N TYR A 358 -7.03 4.20 1.95
CA TYR A 358 -7.27 3.12 0.99
C TYR A 358 -5.96 2.69 0.31
N ASN A 359 -5.26 3.65 -0.28
CA ASN A 359 -4.02 3.43 -1.02
C ASN A 359 -2.92 2.76 -0.18
N ALA A 360 -2.71 3.23 1.04
CA ALA A 360 -1.63 2.74 1.89
C ALA A 360 -1.97 1.45 2.66
N MET A 361 -3.23 1.30 3.10
CA MET A 361 -3.61 0.25 4.04
C MET A 361 -4.47 -0.83 3.38
N ILE A 362 -5.50 -0.45 2.63
CA ILE A 362 -6.46 -1.44 2.09
C ILE A 362 -5.90 -2.07 0.81
N ALA A 363 -5.44 -1.27 -0.14
CA ALA A 363 -4.85 -1.76 -1.38
C ALA A 363 -3.59 -2.61 -1.15
N SER A 364 -2.83 -2.29 -0.10
CA SER A 364 -1.59 -3.01 0.24
C SER A 364 -1.81 -4.43 0.73
N VAL A 365 -3.02 -4.81 1.12
CA VAL A 365 -3.36 -6.18 1.53
C VAL A 365 -4.25 -6.89 0.50
N MET A 366 -4.53 -6.29 -0.65
CA MET A 366 -5.19 -7.00 -1.74
C MET A 366 -4.20 -7.98 -2.40
N PRO A 367 -4.60 -9.22 -2.76
CA PRO A 367 -5.96 -9.78 -2.71
C PRO A 367 -6.21 -10.73 -1.51
N PHE A 368 -5.63 -10.48 -0.33
CA PHE A 368 -5.84 -11.35 0.85
C PHE A 368 -7.33 -11.59 1.13
N LYS A 369 -7.71 -12.83 1.45
CA LYS A 369 -9.12 -13.18 1.62
C LYS A 369 -9.60 -12.91 3.03
N PHE A 370 -10.73 -12.21 3.10
CA PHE A 370 -11.49 -11.97 4.32
C PHE A 370 -12.89 -12.57 4.20
N LYS A 371 -13.41 -13.11 5.31
CA LYS A 371 -14.80 -13.55 5.48
C LYS A 371 -15.77 -12.39 5.31
N GLY A 372 -15.39 -11.21 5.79
CA GLY A 372 -16.21 -10.00 5.81
C GLY A 372 -15.47 -8.80 6.36
N VAL A 373 -16.16 -7.65 6.34
CA VAL A 373 -15.66 -6.38 6.86
C VAL A 373 -16.48 -5.94 8.06
N LEU A 374 -15.79 -5.57 9.14
CA LEU A 374 -16.34 -4.85 10.27
C LEU A 374 -15.89 -3.38 10.18
N TRP A 375 -16.85 -2.48 10.01
CA TRP A 375 -16.60 -1.07 9.71
C TRP A 375 -17.16 -0.18 10.83
N TRP A 376 -16.35 0.65 11.46
CA TRP A 376 -16.85 1.67 12.41
C TRP A 376 -16.27 3.05 12.07
N GLN A 377 -17.11 3.85 11.41
CA GLN A 377 -16.78 5.19 10.96
C GLN A 377 -18.07 5.98 10.69
N GLY A 378 -17.97 7.30 10.72
CA GLY A 378 -19.04 8.23 10.36
C GLY A 378 -19.00 9.52 11.17
N GLU A 379 -18.32 9.49 12.32
CA GLU A 379 -18.25 10.60 13.25
C GLU A 379 -17.55 11.82 12.63
N THR A 380 -16.50 11.62 11.82
CA THR A 380 -15.82 12.73 11.15
C THR A 380 -16.71 13.37 10.07
N ASP A 381 -17.46 12.57 9.31
CA ASP A 381 -18.28 13.06 8.21
C ASP A 381 -19.45 13.89 8.71
N CYS A 382 -20.18 13.42 9.73
CA CYS A 382 -21.30 14.18 10.28
C CYS A 382 -20.88 15.47 10.99
N LEU A 383 -19.62 15.57 11.44
CA LEU A 383 -19.09 16.77 12.07
C LEU A 383 -18.45 17.76 11.08
N LYS A 384 -18.06 17.34 9.86
CA LYS A 384 -17.24 18.16 8.96
C LYS A 384 -17.79 18.33 7.55
N ASP A 385 -18.64 17.44 7.05
CA ASP A 385 -19.28 17.58 5.74
C ASP A 385 -20.72 18.04 5.92
N ALA A 386 -21.03 19.28 5.52
CA ALA A 386 -22.40 19.81 5.59
C ALA A 386 -23.40 19.05 4.70
N ASN A 387 -22.94 18.24 3.75
CA ASN A 387 -23.76 17.47 2.81
C ASN A 387 -23.65 15.96 3.04
N PHE A 388 -23.19 15.52 4.22
CA PHE A 388 -22.91 14.11 4.50
C PHE A 388 -24.12 13.19 4.27
N GLU A 389 -25.36 13.65 4.52
CA GLU A 389 -26.57 12.84 4.28
C GLU A 389 -26.69 12.37 2.82
N THR A 390 -26.21 13.18 1.88
CA THR A 390 -26.18 12.84 0.45
C THR A 390 -24.88 12.16 0.03
N ASN A 391 -23.75 12.58 0.60
CA ASN A 391 -22.42 12.15 0.18
C ASN A 391 -22.02 10.80 0.78
N TYR A 392 -22.26 10.60 2.08
CA TYR A 392 -21.83 9.42 2.81
C TYR A 392 -22.34 8.11 2.19
N PRO A 393 -23.64 7.97 1.81
CA PRO A 393 -24.13 6.73 1.20
C PRO A 393 -23.48 6.43 -0.16
N LYS A 394 -23.18 7.46 -0.95
CA LYS A 394 -22.50 7.32 -2.25
C LYS A 394 -21.08 6.82 -2.06
N TYR A 395 -20.33 7.44 -1.15
CA TYR A 395 -18.97 7.02 -0.84
C TYR A 395 -18.92 5.64 -0.20
N PHE A 396 -19.84 5.32 0.71
CA PHE A 396 -19.95 3.99 1.31
C PHE A 396 -20.21 2.91 0.25
N THR A 397 -21.14 3.15 -0.66
CA THR A 397 -21.42 2.24 -1.78
C THR A 397 -20.19 2.05 -2.68
N SER A 398 -19.49 3.15 -3.01
CA SER A 398 -18.25 3.10 -3.80
C SER A 398 -17.13 2.33 -3.09
N MET A 399 -16.97 2.55 -1.79
CA MET A 399 -16.01 1.82 -0.94
C MET A 399 -16.31 0.32 -0.95
N VAL A 400 -17.56 -0.07 -0.67
CA VAL A 400 -17.99 -1.48 -0.66
C VAL A 400 -17.67 -2.15 -2.01
N ASN A 401 -18.02 -1.50 -3.12
CA ASN A 401 -17.81 -2.04 -4.46
C ASN A 401 -16.32 -2.19 -4.80
N SER A 402 -15.50 -1.16 -4.54
CA SER A 402 -14.06 -1.20 -4.82
C SER A 402 -13.34 -2.26 -3.97
N TRP A 403 -13.71 -2.40 -2.70
CA TRP A 403 -13.10 -3.40 -1.81
C TRP A 403 -13.51 -4.82 -2.20
N ARG A 404 -14.79 -5.06 -2.54
CA ARG A 404 -15.25 -6.36 -3.06
C ARG A 404 -14.49 -6.77 -4.32
N SER A 405 -14.26 -5.82 -5.22
CA SER A 405 -13.46 -6.04 -6.42
C SER A 405 -12.01 -6.40 -6.07
N GLY A 406 -11.35 -5.58 -5.25
CA GLY A 406 -9.94 -5.76 -4.89
C GLY A 406 -9.63 -7.01 -4.06
N PHE A 407 -10.56 -7.44 -3.19
CA PHE A 407 -10.46 -8.72 -2.47
C PHE A 407 -11.02 -9.91 -3.25
N GLU A 408 -11.54 -9.66 -4.45
CA GLU A 408 -12.16 -10.67 -5.33
C GLU A 408 -13.22 -11.48 -4.58
N ASN A 409 -14.13 -10.79 -3.92
CA ASN A 409 -15.26 -11.35 -3.19
C ASN A 409 -16.50 -10.47 -3.42
N PRO A 410 -17.29 -10.70 -4.50
CA PRO A 410 -18.42 -9.85 -4.88
C PRO A 410 -19.57 -9.90 -3.86
N VAL A 411 -19.58 -10.89 -2.97
CA VAL A 411 -20.60 -11.09 -1.93
C VAL A 411 -20.01 -10.90 -0.52
N MET A 412 -18.87 -10.21 -0.40
CA MET A 412 -18.24 -9.96 0.89
C MET A 412 -19.20 -9.19 1.81
N PRO A 413 -19.61 -9.73 2.97
CA PRO A 413 -20.51 -9.04 3.87
C PRO A 413 -19.83 -7.82 4.50
N PHE A 414 -20.58 -6.73 4.60
CA PHE A 414 -20.16 -5.51 5.29
C PHE A 414 -21.06 -5.27 6.50
N LEU A 415 -20.46 -5.28 7.68
CA LEU A 415 -21.11 -4.89 8.93
C LEU A 415 -20.63 -3.50 9.28
N GLN A 416 -21.41 -2.49 8.92
CA GLN A 416 -21.18 -1.13 9.40
C GLN A 416 -21.68 -0.98 10.82
N THR A 417 -21.02 -0.16 11.62
CA THR A 417 -21.38 0.08 13.01
C THR A 417 -22.02 1.45 13.09
N GLN A 418 -23.26 1.49 13.58
CA GLN A 418 -23.91 2.76 13.85
C GLN A 418 -23.05 3.56 14.84
N ILE A 419 -22.87 4.87 14.63
CA ILE A 419 -22.10 5.67 15.58
C ILE A 419 -22.82 5.70 16.94
N ALA A 420 -22.03 5.61 18.01
CA ALA A 420 -22.53 5.62 19.39
C ALA A 420 -23.15 6.97 19.77
N ASN A 421 -23.76 7.08 20.94
CA ASN A 421 -24.31 8.35 21.40
C ASN A 421 -23.23 9.32 21.84
N TYR A 422 -23.38 10.57 21.44
CA TYR A 422 -22.50 11.66 21.81
C TYR A 422 -23.30 12.97 21.81
N ALA A 423 -23.36 13.64 22.95
CA ALA A 423 -24.15 14.85 23.16
C ALA A 423 -23.40 16.08 22.65
N VAL A 424 -23.30 16.23 21.33
CA VAL A 424 -22.70 17.40 20.65
C VAL A 424 -23.70 18.43 20.17
N ASP A 425 -24.94 18.01 19.94
CA ASP A 425 -25.94 18.86 19.33
C ASP A 425 -26.85 19.45 20.42
N ASN A 426 -26.66 20.74 20.70
CA ASN A 426 -27.58 21.54 21.51
C ASN A 426 -28.76 22.11 20.69
N ASP A 427 -28.85 21.78 19.39
CA ASP A 427 -29.92 22.27 18.53
C ASP A 427 -31.25 21.60 18.88
N THR A 428 -32.17 22.39 19.43
CA THR A 428 -33.52 21.96 19.80
C THR A 428 -34.53 22.09 18.64
N THR A 429 -34.11 22.62 17.48
CA THR A 429 -35.01 22.98 16.38
C THR A 429 -34.97 22.02 15.19
N SER A 430 -33.87 21.32 14.95
CA SER A 430 -33.70 20.31 13.89
C SER A 430 -33.00 19.04 14.41
N PHE A 431 -32.94 17.95 13.61
CA PHE A 431 -32.06 16.84 13.99
C PHE A 431 -30.63 17.32 13.86
N GLY A 432 -29.87 17.35 14.96
CA GLY A 432 -28.44 17.57 14.90
C GLY A 432 -27.74 16.54 14.01
N SER A 433 -26.57 16.92 13.47
CA SER A 433 -25.87 16.10 12.46
C SER A 433 -25.50 14.71 12.98
N TRP A 434 -25.32 14.57 14.29
CA TRP A 434 -25.07 13.28 14.91
C TRP A 434 -26.26 12.32 14.77
N VAL A 435 -27.46 12.79 15.10
CA VAL A 435 -28.70 11.98 15.02
C VAL A 435 -29.03 11.66 13.56
N GLN A 436 -28.81 12.62 12.67
CA GLN A 436 -28.96 12.41 11.22
C GLN A 436 -28.07 11.26 10.74
N MET A 437 -26.80 11.19 11.15
CA MET A 437 -25.91 10.07 10.81
C MET A 437 -26.39 8.75 11.45
N GLN A 438 -26.82 8.78 12.71
CA GLN A 438 -27.39 7.60 13.38
C GLN A 438 -28.65 7.08 12.66
N HIS A 439 -29.47 7.95 12.06
CA HIS A 439 -30.62 7.55 11.25
C HIS A 439 -30.23 7.15 9.82
N LEU A 440 -29.13 7.67 9.29
CA LEU A 440 -28.64 7.38 7.94
C LEU A 440 -28.07 5.97 7.82
N GLN A 441 -27.20 5.56 8.75
CA GLN A 441 -26.53 4.26 8.72
C GLN A 441 -27.48 3.04 8.64
N PRO A 442 -28.57 2.95 9.42
CA PRO A 442 -29.53 1.85 9.28
C PRO A 442 -30.37 1.90 8.00
N ARG A 443 -30.52 3.07 7.35
CA ARG A 443 -31.20 3.17 6.03
C ARG A 443 -30.36 2.58 4.90
N MET A 444 -29.05 2.41 5.11
CA MET A 444 -28.14 1.80 4.14
C MET A 444 -28.06 0.27 4.26
N ILE A 445 -28.85 -0.36 5.13
CA ILE A 445 -28.98 -1.82 5.18
C ILE A 445 -29.54 -2.32 3.84
N ASP A 446 -28.86 -3.28 3.24
CA ASP A 446 -29.27 -3.94 2.01
C ASP A 446 -28.88 -5.43 2.11
N GLU A 447 -29.84 -6.26 2.49
CA GLU A 447 -29.61 -7.68 2.73
C GLU A 447 -29.26 -8.44 1.45
N ASN A 448 -29.83 -8.03 0.31
CA ASN A 448 -29.53 -8.64 -1.00
C ASN A 448 -28.07 -8.40 -1.37
N ASN A 449 -27.55 -7.23 -1.02
CA ASN A 449 -26.15 -6.90 -1.16
C ASN A 449 -25.32 -7.18 0.08
N LYS A 450 -25.80 -7.93 1.08
CA LYS A 450 -25.06 -8.32 2.31
C LYS A 450 -24.44 -7.14 3.06
N ILE A 451 -25.15 -6.02 3.13
CA ILE A 451 -24.79 -4.84 3.92
C ILE A 451 -25.72 -4.81 5.13
N TYR A 452 -25.13 -4.83 6.32
CA TYR A 452 -25.84 -4.85 7.59
C TYR A 452 -25.30 -3.76 8.52
N THR A 453 -26.14 -3.31 9.47
CA THR A 453 -25.77 -2.28 10.44
C THR A 453 -25.87 -2.82 11.86
N VAL A 454 -24.76 -2.76 12.59
CA VAL A 454 -24.71 -3.05 14.03
C VAL A 454 -25.35 -1.87 14.77
N CYS A 455 -26.42 -2.13 15.52
CA CYS A 455 -27.03 -1.12 16.37
C CYS A 455 -26.15 -0.85 17.59
N ASN A 456 -25.71 0.40 17.75
CA ASN A 456 -24.85 0.83 18.84
C ASN A 456 -25.48 2.00 19.62
N PHE A 457 -26.80 2.14 19.46
CA PHE A 457 -27.57 3.26 19.95
C PHE A 457 -27.90 3.17 21.45
N ASP A 458 -27.65 2.04 22.11
CA ASP A 458 -27.77 1.89 23.56
C ASP A 458 -26.45 2.15 24.31
N ASN A 459 -25.36 2.42 23.59
CA ASN A 459 -24.08 2.77 24.20
C ASN A 459 -24.16 4.20 24.75
N PHE A 460 -24.57 4.30 26.02
CA PHE A 460 -24.94 5.53 26.73
C PHE A 460 -23.99 5.87 27.89
N ASP A 461 -22.87 5.16 27.97
CA ASP A 461 -21.98 5.17 29.12
C ASP A 461 -21.17 6.46 29.27
N SER A 462 -20.97 7.21 28.18
CA SER A 462 -20.33 8.53 28.21
C SER A 462 -20.84 9.47 27.12
N LEU A 463 -21.88 10.25 27.43
CA LEU A 463 -22.44 11.22 26.48
C LEU A 463 -21.53 12.42 26.19
N SER A 464 -20.56 12.70 27.07
CA SER A 464 -19.58 13.78 26.88
C SER A 464 -18.33 13.33 26.11
N ASN A 465 -18.23 12.05 25.76
CA ASN A 465 -17.07 11.51 25.05
C ASN A 465 -17.54 10.85 23.75
N ILE A 466 -16.91 11.24 22.65
CA ILE A 466 -17.14 10.64 21.33
C ILE A 466 -16.69 9.17 21.26
N HIS A 467 -15.86 8.74 22.22
CA HIS A 467 -15.39 7.37 22.37
C HIS A 467 -16.11 6.67 23.53
N PRO A 468 -17.11 5.82 23.24
CA PRO A 468 -17.79 5.05 24.29
C PRO A 468 -16.83 4.07 24.96
N ASN A 469 -16.99 3.82 26.26
CA ASN A 469 -16.17 2.83 26.96
C ASN A 469 -16.70 1.42 26.74
N GLU A 470 -18.02 1.22 26.60
CA GLU A 470 -18.66 -0.12 26.45
C GLU A 470 -18.41 -0.75 25.07
N LYS A 471 -17.15 -1.07 24.80
CA LYS A 471 -16.69 -1.71 23.56
C LYS A 471 -17.01 -3.20 23.52
N LYS A 472 -17.11 -3.86 24.67
CA LYS A 472 -17.45 -5.29 24.72
C LYS A 472 -18.86 -5.54 24.24
N ALA A 473 -19.84 -4.81 24.79
CA ALA A 473 -21.24 -4.94 24.40
C ALA A 473 -21.44 -4.67 22.89
N ALA A 474 -20.83 -3.60 22.38
CA ALA A 474 -20.85 -3.29 20.96
C ALA A 474 -20.25 -4.45 20.12
N GLY A 475 -19.08 -4.97 20.50
CA GLY A 475 -18.41 -6.05 19.77
C GLY A 475 -19.20 -7.36 19.81
N THR A 476 -19.77 -7.72 20.97
CA THR A 476 -20.67 -8.87 21.11
C THR A 476 -21.90 -8.73 20.21
N ARG A 477 -22.49 -7.54 20.11
CA ARG A 477 -23.63 -7.32 19.21
C ARG A 477 -23.25 -7.43 17.75
N ALA A 478 -22.07 -6.93 17.37
CA ALA A 478 -21.54 -7.13 16.03
C ALA A 478 -21.35 -8.63 15.71
N ALA A 479 -20.90 -9.41 16.70
CA ALA A 479 -20.73 -10.85 16.54
C ALA A 479 -22.08 -11.53 16.34
N ASN A 480 -23.08 -11.22 17.16
CA ASN A 480 -24.44 -11.75 16.99
C ASN A 480 -25.03 -11.39 15.62
N LEU A 481 -24.84 -10.16 15.14
CA LEU A 481 -25.30 -9.76 13.81
C LEU A 481 -24.63 -10.58 12.70
N ALA A 482 -23.32 -10.84 12.82
CA ALA A 482 -22.62 -11.71 11.88
C ALA A 482 -23.14 -13.15 11.97
N LEU A 483 -23.26 -13.70 13.17
CA LEU A 483 -23.75 -15.06 13.41
C LEU A 483 -25.15 -15.26 12.82
N GLU A 484 -26.04 -14.29 12.97
CA GLU A 484 -27.38 -14.31 12.37
C GLU A 484 -27.33 -14.15 10.85
N LYS A 485 -26.82 -13.02 10.35
CA LYS A 485 -27.00 -12.62 8.94
C LYS A 485 -25.96 -13.20 7.99
N VAL A 486 -24.78 -13.56 8.49
CA VAL A 486 -23.66 -14.12 7.68
C VAL A 486 -23.53 -15.63 7.87
N TYR A 487 -23.73 -16.14 9.09
CA TYR A 487 -23.64 -17.57 9.37
C TYR A 487 -25.00 -18.29 9.40
N GLY A 488 -26.12 -17.56 9.40
CA GLY A 488 -27.46 -18.15 9.37
C GLY A 488 -27.85 -18.87 10.66
N LEU A 489 -27.23 -18.50 11.79
CA LEU A 489 -27.52 -19.10 13.09
C LEU A 489 -28.72 -18.41 13.75
N ASP A 490 -29.46 -19.16 14.55
CA ASP A 490 -30.58 -18.65 15.34
C ASP A 490 -30.07 -17.92 16.59
N VAL A 491 -29.57 -16.71 16.38
CA VAL A 491 -29.15 -15.77 17.42
C VAL A 491 -29.70 -14.39 17.09
N TYR A 492 -29.97 -13.57 18.11
CA TYR A 492 -30.54 -12.24 17.90
C TYR A 492 -29.44 -11.19 17.84
N GLY A 493 -29.13 -10.75 16.62
CA GLY A 493 -28.15 -9.70 16.34
C GLY A 493 -28.75 -8.52 15.57
N ALA A 494 -29.74 -8.77 14.73
CA ALA A 494 -30.45 -7.75 13.99
C ALA A 494 -31.33 -6.92 14.92
N ALA A 495 -31.26 -5.61 14.71
CA ALA A 495 -32.08 -4.66 15.42
C ALA A 495 -33.41 -4.47 14.69
N PRO A 496 -34.53 -4.33 15.43
CA PRO A 496 -35.78 -3.88 14.84
C PRO A 496 -35.57 -2.62 14.03
N ARG A 497 -36.18 -2.55 12.84
CA ARG A 497 -36.11 -1.37 11.98
C ARG A 497 -37.47 -1.02 11.41
N PHE A 498 -37.68 0.29 11.20
CA PHE A 498 -38.89 0.82 10.59
C PHE A 498 -39.12 0.15 9.22
N LEU A 499 -40.32 -0.40 9.03
CA LEU A 499 -40.75 -0.95 7.74
C LEU A 499 -41.76 -0.03 7.05
N LYS A 500 -42.84 0.34 7.76
CA LYS A 500 -43.88 1.23 7.23
C LYS A 500 -44.68 1.90 8.35
N ALA A 501 -45.39 2.96 7.98
CA ALA A 501 -46.39 3.59 8.84
C ALA A 501 -47.69 3.87 8.07
N GLU A 502 -48.83 3.65 8.73
CA GLU A 502 -50.17 3.77 8.14
C GLU A 502 -51.05 4.62 9.06
N LYS A 503 -51.76 5.58 8.47
CA LYS A 503 -52.78 6.35 9.20
C LYS A 503 -54.02 5.48 9.41
N THR A 504 -54.50 5.43 10.64
CA THR A 504 -55.70 4.67 11.04
C THR A 504 -56.69 5.58 11.75
N ALA A 505 -57.90 5.08 12.05
CA ALA A 505 -58.88 5.81 12.85
C ALA A 505 -58.39 6.12 14.29
N ASN A 506 -57.44 5.33 14.80
CA ASN A 506 -56.98 5.39 16.20
C ASN A 506 -55.58 6.02 16.35
N GLY A 507 -55.04 6.61 15.28
CA GLY A 507 -53.69 7.18 15.25
C GLY A 507 -52.85 6.58 14.12
N VAL A 508 -51.52 6.52 14.29
CA VAL A 508 -50.59 6.01 13.28
C VAL A 508 -50.05 4.65 13.69
N LEU A 509 -50.31 3.62 12.90
CA LEU A 509 -49.78 2.27 13.09
C LEU A 509 -48.41 2.16 12.42
N VAL A 510 -47.38 1.84 13.19
CA VAL A 510 -46.00 1.65 12.71
C VAL A 510 -45.66 0.18 12.77
N THR A 511 -45.16 -0.36 11.65
CA THR A 511 -44.73 -1.75 11.53
C THR A 511 -43.21 -1.81 11.42
N PHE A 512 -42.61 -2.79 12.08
CA PHE A 512 -41.17 -3.03 12.09
C PHE A 512 -40.83 -4.40 11.49
N THR A 513 -39.63 -4.52 10.95
CA THR A 513 -39.00 -5.78 10.54
C THR A 513 -37.79 -6.07 11.41
N ASP A 514 -37.23 -7.28 11.30
CA ASP A 514 -36.10 -7.76 12.13
C ASP A 514 -36.42 -7.72 13.63
N VAL A 515 -37.65 -8.12 13.98
CA VAL A 515 -38.13 -8.20 15.36
C VAL A 515 -38.03 -9.65 15.83
N HIS A 516 -37.16 -9.88 16.81
CA HIS A 516 -37.03 -11.15 17.52
C HIS A 516 -37.80 -11.09 18.85
N ASP A 517 -38.46 -12.18 19.25
CA ASP A 517 -39.24 -12.30 20.49
C ASP A 517 -40.29 -11.21 20.77
N GLY A 518 -40.71 -10.50 19.72
CA GLY A 518 -41.62 -9.38 19.83
C GLY A 518 -40.99 -8.11 20.44
N LEU A 519 -41.70 -6.99 20.26
CA LEU A 519 -41.28 -5.71 20.82
C LEU A 519 -41.50 -5.66 22.33
N THR A 520 -40.53 -5.09 23.02
CA THR A 520 -40.60 -4.76 24.44
C THR A 520 -40.28 -3.28 24.66
N ALA A 521 -40.75 -2.74 25.78
CA ALA A 521 -40.64 -1.31 26.08
C ALA A 521 -40.10 -1.06 27.50
N ASN A 522 -39.13 -0.16 27.62
CA ASN A 522 -38.77 0.46 28.89
C ASN A 522 -39.61 1.72 29.12
N THR A 523 -40.80 1.54 29.68
CA THR A 523 -41.78 2.62 29.88
C THR A 523 -41.34 3.67 30.90
N SER A 524 -40.37 3.36 31.77
CA SER A 524 -39.82 4.31 32.75
C SER A 524 -39.11 5.51 32.12
N LEU A 525 -38.68 5.37 30.86
CA LEU A 525 -37.94 6.40 30.12
C LEU A 525 -38.85 7.28 29.25
N GLY A 526 -40.18 7.12 29.33
CA GLY A 526 -41.16 7.89 28.55
C GLY A 526 -41.30 7.39 27.11
N THR A 527 -41.77 8.26 26.20
CA THR A 527 -42.20 7.80 24.87
C THR A 527 -41.10 7.76 23.83
N LYS A 528 -40.30 8.83 23.73
CA LYS A 528 -39.31 9.11 22.67
C LYS A 528 -39.87 9.10 21.24
N PHE A 529 -41.18 8.93 21.10
CA PHE A 529 -41.93 9.15 19.87
C PHE A 529 -42.47 10.58 19.86
N SER A 530 -42.36 11.23 18.71
CA SER A 530 -43.00 12.52 18.47
C SER A 530 -43.54 12.59 17.05
N ALA A 531 -44.54 13.44 16.86
CA ALA A 531 -45.19 13.64 15.57
C ALA A 531 -45.54 15.11 15.37
N CYS A 532 -45.66 15.55 14.13
CA CYS A 532 -46.12 16.89 13.78
C CYS A 532 -47.20 16.84 12.70
N GLY A 533 -48.06 17.86 12.69
CA GLY A 533 -49.05 18.10 11.64
C GLY A 533 -48.53 19.08 10.60
N SER A 534 -49.44 19.74 9.88
CA SER A 534 -49.08 20.75 8.87
C SER A 534 -48.27 21.94 9.41
N ASN A 535 -48.31 22.20 10.71
CA ASN A 535 -47.57 23.30 11.35
C ASN A 535 -46.07 23.00 11.57
N GLY A 536 -45.63 21.76 11.33
CA GLY A 536 -44.24 21.34 11.54
C GLY A 536 -43.78 21.26 13.00
N VAL A 537 -44.66 21.57 13.97
CA VAL A 537 -44.31 21.54 15.40
C VAL A 537 -44.46 20.12 15.93
N PHE A 538 -43.34 19.53 16.35
CA PHE A 538 -43.33 18.19 16.93
C PHE A 538 -43.83 18.20 18.37
N VAL A 539 -44.75 17.30 18.67
CA VAL A 539 -45.22 17.00 20.03
C VAL A 539 -44.93 15.55 20.38
N ASN A 540 -44.61 15.29 21.64
CA ASN A 540 -44.46 13.91 22.12
C ASN A 540 -45.81 13.19 22.05
N VAL A 541 -45.80 11.97 21.54
CA VAL A 541 -46.99 11.12 21.43
C VAL A 541 -46.82 9.87 22.28
N SER A 542 -47.90 9.44 22.93
CA SER A 542 -47.94 8.14 23.59
C SER A 542 -48.05 7.01 22.56
N TYR A 543 -47.73 5.80 22.98
CA TYR A 543 -47.73 4.63 22.11
C TYR A 543 -48.25 3.39 22.85
N SER A 544 -48.63 2.38 22.08
CA SER A 544 -48.95 1.05 22.59
C SER A 544 -48.39 0.00 21.64
N ILE A 545 -47.74 -1.03 22.18
CA ILE A 545 -47.34 -2.21 21.40
C ILE A 545 -48.63 -3.02 21.18
N VAL A 546 -49.06 -3.15 19.93
CA VAL A 546 -50.36 -3.75 19.57
C VAL A 546 -50.21 -5.14 18.96
N SER A 547 -48.99 -5.52 18.56
CA SER A 547 -48.64 -6.88 18.12
C SER A 547 -47.14 -7.08 18.30
N ALA A 548 -46.64 -8.28 17.96
CA ALA A 548 -45.22 -8.62 18.09
C ALA A 548 -44.31 -7.61 17.38
N ASN A 549 -44.71 -7.02 16.25
CA ASN A 549 -43.88 -6.12 15.46
C ASN A 549 -44.55 -4.78 15.14
N GLN A 550 -45.60 -4.37 15.87
CA GLN A 550 -46.32 -3.13 15.59
C GLN A 550 -46.55 -2.28 16.83
N ILE A 551 -46.42 -0.97 16.63
CA ILE A 551 -46.70 0.06 17.63
C ILE A 551 -47.77 1.00 17.06
N LEU A 552 -48.82 1.25 17.84
CA LEU A 552 -49.80 2.30 17.55
C LEU A 552 -49.39 3.58 18.27
N LEU A 553 -49.15 4.66 17.52
CA LEU A 553 -48.89 6.00 18.03
C LEU A 553 -50.20 6.77 18.19
N ASN A 554 -50.44 7.32 19.38
CA ASN A 554 -51.60 8.17 19.62
C ASN A 554 -51.34 9.59 19.09
N THR A 555 -51.85 9.85 17.89
CA THR A 555 -51.71 11.13 17.19
C THR A 555 -53.04 11.89 17.09
N ASN A 556 -54.05 11.53 17.89
CA ASN A 556 -55.41 12.06 17.73
C ASN A 556 -55.51 13.57 18.02
N SER A 557 -54.57 14.12 18.78
CA SER A 557 -54.45 15.56 19.04
C SER A 557 -53.78 16.35 17.90
N ILE A 558 -53.32 15.67 16.84
CA ILE A 558 -52.54 16.26 15.75
C ILE A 558 -53.37 16.27 14.47
N THR A 559 -53.83 17.44 14.08
CA THR A 559 -54.52 17.63 12.80
C THR A 559 -53.57 17.36 11.63
N ASN A 560 -53.98 16.47 10.72
CA ASN A 560 -53.23 16.11 9.52
C ASN A 560 -51.77 15.73 9.79
N VAL A 561 -51.54 14.61 10.48
CA VAL A 561 -50.20 14.10 10.77
C VAL A 561 -49.35 14.03 9.50
N LYS A 562 -48.22 14.74 9.50
CA LYS A 562 -47.28 14.84 8.38
C LYS A 562 -46.02 14.03 8.61
N THR A 563 -45.46 14.07 9.81
CA THR A 563 -44.22 13.35 10.12
C THR A 563 -44.32 12.69 11.47
N ILE A 564 -43.78 11.48 11.58
CA ILE A 564 -43.53 10.76 12.84
C ILE A 564 -42.04 10.50 12.98
N ARG A 565 -41.53 10.50 14.21
CA ARG A 565 -40.15 10.15 14.51
C ARG A 565 -40.00 9.41 15.83
N TYR A 566 -38.97 8.57 15.90
CA TYR A 566 -38.50 7.89 17.10
C TYR A 566 -37.03 8.23 17.27
N ILE A 567 -36.67 8.69 18.48
CA ILE A 567 -35.35 9.27 18.81
C ILE A 567 -35.08 10.55 18.01
N SER A 568 -34.92 11.67 18.69
CA SER A 568 -34.65 12.95 18.04
C SER A 568 -33.48 13.76 18.58
N ASN A 569 -32.74 13.17 19.52
CA ASN A 569 -31.56 13.77 20.12
C ASN A 569 -30.55 12.65 20.43
N SER A 570 -29.27 12.90 20.17
CA SER A 570 -28.17 11.96 20.39
C SER A 570 -27.93 11.64 21.87
N ALA A 571 -28.54 12.39 22.79
CA ALA A 571 -28.55 12.11 24.23
C ALA A 571 -29.79 11.31 24.70
N THR A 572 -30.52 10.64 23.80
CA THR A 572 -31.76 9.91 24.14
C THR A 572 -31.59 8.40 24.17
N ALA A 573 -31.73 7.78 25.35
CA ALA A 573 -31.71 6.32 25.48
C ALA A 573 -32.88 5.66 24.70
N PRO A 574 -32.65 4.51 24.04
CA PRO A 574 -33.71 3.75 23.40
C PRO A 574 -34.69 3.22 24.45
N VAL A 575 -35.97 3.18 24.07
CA VAL A 575 -37.04 2.64 24.93
C VAL A 575 -37.71 1.43 24.33
N ILE A 576 -37.55 1.17 23.04
CA ILE A 576 -38.10 -0.01 22.35
C ILE A 576 -36.96 -0.97 21.99
N PHE A 577 -37.20 -2.26 22.22
CA PHE A 577 -36.25 -3.34 21.94
C PHE A 577 -36.98 -4.53 21.29
N GLY A 578 -36.25 -5.35 20.54
CA GLY A 578 -36.69 -6.68 20.09
C GLY A 578 -35.54 -7.66 20.28
N GLY A 579 -35.78 -8.81 20.92
CA GLY A 579 -34.73 -9.78 21.26
C GLY A 579 -33.60 -9.21 22.12
N GLY A 580 -33.87 -8.14 22.89
CA GLY A 580 -32.86 -7.40 23.66
C GLY A 580 -32.02 -6.42 22.86
N VAL A 581 -32.26 -6.27 21.55
CA VAL A 581 -31.57 -5.30 20.68
C VAL A 581 -32.42 -4.03 20.52
N PRO A 582 -31.84 -2.81 20.61
CA PRO A 582 -32.60 -1.58 20.48
C PRO A 582 -33.23 -1.40 19.09
N LEU A 583 -34.44 -0.83 19.04
CA LEU A 583 -35.04 -0.31 17.80
C LEU A 583 -34.19 0.85 17.26
N PHE A 584 -33.88 0.82 15.96
CA PHE A 584 -33.24 1.96 15.29
C PHE A 584 -34.12 3.22 15.31
N GLY A 585 -33.48 4.36 15.52
CA GLY A 585 -34.10 5.67 15.32
C GLY A 585 -34.60 5.86 13.89
N PHE A 586 -35.72 6.56 13.72
CA PHE A 586 -36.29 6.83 12.40
C PHE A 586 -37.07 8.14 12.35
N SER A 587 -37.26 8.63 11.13
CA SER A 587 -38.17 9.73 10.79
C SER A 587 -38.87 9.36 9.48
N TYR A 588 -40.19 9.52 9.44
CA TYR A 588 -41.02 9.16 8.30
C TYR A 588 -42.08 10.25 8.04
N SER A 589 -42.16 10.70 6.79
CA SER A 589 -43.12 11.72 6.34
C SER A 589 -44.16 11.11 5.39
N PHE A 590 -45.42 11.40 5.65
CA PHE A 590 -46.55 11.08 4.79
C PHE A 590 -46.64 12.15 3.68
N TYR A 591 -46.09 11.84 2.51
CA TYR A 591 -46.19 12.68 1.32
C TYR A 591 -47.61 12.71 0.78
#